data_AF-A0ABD5YX12-F1
#
_entry.id   AF-A0ABD5YX12-F1
#
_cell.length_a   1.000
_cell.length_b   1.000
_cell.length_c   1.000
_cell.angle_alpha   90.00
_cell.angle_beta   90.00
_cell.angle_gamma   90.00
#
_symmetry.space_group_name_H-M   'P 1'
#
loop_
_entity.id
_entity.type
_entity.pdbx_description
1 polymer ?
#
loop_
_entity_poly.entity_id
_entity_poly.type
_entity_poly.pdbx_seq_one_letter_code
_entity_poly.pdbx_strand_id
1 'polypeptide(L)'
;MSDKVATALNSEYNSLFNMVRISETTRLNRVEHIVGSGTGVLDFSVEGESEYYTWEESEDADWEIEDASRVENIEEDRFIMYPAGEYFTCEIEEGSEGVRDGSVRCWSESE
;
A
#
# COMPACT_ATOMS: atom_id res chain seq x y z
N MET A 1 -7.79 13.21 -30.82
CA MET A 1 -8.82 13.62 -29.85
C MET A 1 -9.01 12.57 -28.73
N SER A 2 -8.00 11.74 -28.44
CA SER A 2 -8.13 10.65 -27.44
C SER A 2 -7.28 10.84 -26.19
N ASP A 3 -6.23 11.67 -26.21
CA ASP A 3 -5.30 11.74 -25.07
C ASP A 3 -5.78 12.62 -23.92
N LYS A 4 -6.64 13.61 -24.19
CA LYS A 4 -7.11 14.55 -23.14
C LYS A 4 -8.17 13.94 -22.20
N VAL A 5 -8.86 12.89 -22.65
CA VAL A 5 -9.94 12.26 -21.87
C VAL A 5 -9.36 11.28 -20.85
N ALA A 6 -8.30 10.54 -21.21
CA ALA A 6 -7.63 9.61 -20.30
C ALA A 6 -6.92 10.35 -19.14
N THR A 7 -6.29 11.51 -19.40
CA THR A 7 -5.65 12.31 -18.34
C THR A 7 -6.66 12.93 -17.37
N ALA A 8 -7.83 13.36 -17.86
CA ALA A 8 -8.86 13.95 -17.02
C ALA A 8 -9.52 12.93 -16.09
N LEU A 9 -9.77 11.71 -16.57
CA LEU A 9 -10.35 10.64 -15.76
C LEU A 9 -9.39 10.16 -14.66
N ASN A 10 -8.09 10.08 -14.94
CA ASN A 10 -7.10 9.75 -13.89
C ASN A 10 -6.95 10.87 -12.84
N SER A 11 -7.16 12.13 -13.23
CA SER A 11 -7.14 13.27 -12.29
C SER A 11 -8.38 13.32 -11.40
N GLU A 12 -9.55 12.94 -11.91
CA GLU A 12 -10.80 12.98 -11.15
C GLU A 12 -10.99 11.74 -10.25
N TYR A 13 -10.44 10.58 -10.62
CA TYR A 13 -10.48 9.38 -9.76
C TYR A 13 -9.54 9.52 -8.55
N ASN A 14 -8.36 10.12 -8.73
CA ASN A 14 -7.44 10.49 -7.63
C ASN A 14 -7.99 11.61 -6.72
N SER A 15 -9.07 12.29 -7.13
CA SER A 15 -9.71 13.35 -6.34
C SER A 15 -10.86 12.85 -5.46
N LEU A 16 -11.30 11.59 -5.61
CA LEU A 16 -12.45 11.03 -4.88
C LEU A 16 -12.07 10.07 -3.75
N PHE A 17 -10.83 9.60 -3.73
CA PHE A 17 -10.19 8.97 -2.59
C PHE A 17 -8.89 9.74 -2.34
N ASN A 18 -8.84 10.53 -1.27
CA ASN A 18 -7.61 11.21 -0.93
C ASN A 18 -6.63 10.14 -0.45
N MET A 19 -5.60 9.89 -1.26
CA MET A 19 -4.56 8.89 -1.00
C MET A 19 -3.30 9.62 -0.59
N VAL A 20 -2.75 9.25 0.57
CA VAL A 20 -1.52 9.84 1.08
C VAL A 20 -0.34 9.04 0.55
N ARG A 21 0.36 9.60 -0.44
CA ARG A 21 1.56 8.95 -0.98
C ARG A 21 2.69 8.97 0.04
N ILE A 22 3.27 7.81 0.30
CA ILE A 22 4.42 7.63 1.17
C ILE A 22 5.67 7.90 0.34
N SER A 23 6.38 8.98 0.64
CA SER A 23 7.60 9.40 -0.07
C SER A 23 8.85 9.42 0.78
N GLU A 24 8.71 9.13 2.07
CA GLU A 24 9.80 9.11 3.06
C GLU A 24 9.62 7.91 3.98
N THR A 25 10.70 7.51 4.66
CA THR A 25 10.65 6.40 5.62
C THR A 25 9.55 6.64 6.65
N THR A 26 8.59 5.72 6.70
CA THR A 26 7.34 5.86 7.45
C THR A 26 7.05 4.59 8.23
N ARG A 27 6.57 4.73 9.46
CA ARG A 27 6.04 3.62 10.25
C ARG A 27 4.55 3.81 10.46
N LEU A 28 3.75 2.91 9.92
CA LEU A 28 2.30 2.85 10.11
C LEU A 28 1.99 1.84 11.23
N ASN A 29 1.24 2.28 12.23
CA ASN A 29 0.76 1.41 13.32
C ASN A 29 -0.75 1.22 13.16
N ARG A 30 -1.28 0.12 13.68
CA ARG A 30 -2.73 -0.18 13.67
C ARG A 30 -3.31 -0.26 12.24
N VAL A 31 -2.58 -0.89 11.32
CA VAL A 31 -3.03 -1.12 9.94
C VAL A 31 -4.05 -2.27 9.96
N GLU A 32 -5.29 -1.99 9.57
CA GLU A 32 -6.41 -2.95 9.57
C GLU A 32 -6.29 -3.99 8.46
N HIS A 33 -5.88 -3.55 7.27
CA HIS A 33 -5.64 -4.39 6.12
C HIS A 33 -4.76 -3.68 5.10
N ILE A 34 -4.20 -4.49 4.20
CA ILE A 34 -3.33 -4.02 3.11
C ILE A 34 -3.94 -4.47 1.80
N VAL A 35 -4.08 -3.56 0.84
CA VAL A 35 -4.50 -3.89 -0.51
C VAL A 35 -3.29 -3.86 -1.42
N GLY A 36 -2.97 -5.00 -2.04
CA GLY A 36 -1.91 -5.11 -3.01
C GLY A 36 -2.44 -5.16 -4.45
N SER A 37 -1.70 -4.58 -5.37
CA SER A 37 -1.88 -4.77 -6.81
C SER A 37 -0.73 -5.58 -7.40
N GLY A 38 -1.01 -6.31 -8.49
CA GLY A 38 0.00 -7.00 -9.30
C GLY A 38 0.94 -6.05 -10.05
N THR A 39 0.81 -4.74 -9.86
CA THR A 39 1.67 -3.70 -10.43
C THR A 39 2.64 -3.11 -9.41
N GLY A 40 2.78 -3.71 -8.22
CA GLY A 40 3.70 -3.21 -7.19
C GLY A 40 3.16 -2.00 -6.43
N VAL A 41 1.85 -1.95 -6.16
CA VAL A 41 1.26 -0.90 -5.30
C VAL A 41 0.70 -1.56 -4.04
N LEU A 42 1.01 -0.99 -2.88
CA LEU A 42 0.45 -1.36 -1.59
C LEU A 42 -0.29 -0.17 -0.99
N ASP A 43 -1.59 -0.34 -0.74
CA ASP A 43 -2.42 0.61 -0.02
C ASP A 43 -2.70 0.10 1.40
N PHE A 44 -2.45 0.95 2.41
CA PHE A 44 -2.60 0.62 3.83
C PHE A 44 -3.81 1.35 4.42
N SER A 45 -4.74 0.59 5.01
CA SER A 45 -5.86 1.14 5.80
C SER A 45 -5.43 1.23 7.25
N VAL A 46 -5.40 2.43 7.84
CA VAL A 46 -5.02 2.64 9.25
C VAL A 46 -6.26 2.93 10.07
N GLU A 47 -6.40 2.28 11.23
CA GLU A 47 -7.54 2.50 12.12
C GLU A 47 -7.68 3.99 12.50
N GLY A 48 -8.88 4.53 12.31
CA GLY A 48 -9.19 5.92 12.63
C GLY A 48 -8.83 6.92 11.54
N GLU A 49 -8.10 6.49 10.50
CA GLU A 49 -7.81 7.30 9.33
C GLU A 49 -8.88 7.06 8.25
N SER A 50 -9.32 8.13 7.58
CA SER A 50 -10.30 8.03 6.49
C SER A 50 -9.67 7.76 5.13
N GLU A 51 -8.34 7.78 5.07
CA GLU A 51 -7.53 7.81 3.86
C GLU A 51 -6.59 6.61 3.84
N TYR A 52 -6.32 6.10 2.64
CA TYR A 52 -5.29 5.09 2.46
C TYR A 52 -3.93 5.77 2.34
N TYR A 53 -2.94 5.17 2.96
CA TYR A 53 -1.55 5.46 2.66
C TYR A 53 -1.13 4.58 1.50
N THR A 54 -0.53 5.16 0.47
CA THR A 54 -0.14 4.43 -0.73
C THR A 54 1.38 4.41 -0.83
N TRP A 55 1.93 3.20 -0.94
CA TRP A 55 3.29 2.96 -1.37
C TRP A 55 3.26 2.42 -2.79
N GLU A 56 4.01 3.05 -3.68
CA GLU A 56 4.11 2.70 -5.09
C GLU A 56 5.56 2.31 -5.37
N GLU A 57 5.75 1.09 -5.86
CA GLU A 57 7.06 0.53 -6.15
C GLU A 57 7.83 1.31 -7.21
N SER A 58 9.12 1.11 -7.14
CA SER A 58 10.07 1.11 -8.25
C SER A 58 10.43 -0.32 -8.62
N GLU A 59 10.90 -0.52 -9.86
CA GLU A 59 11.06 -1.82 -10.53
C GLU A 59 11.84 -2.93 -9.78
N ASP A 60 12.48 -2.64 -8.64
CA ASP A 60 13.31 -3.56 -7.83
C ASP A 60 12.94 -3.57 -6.33
N ALA A 61 11.76 -3.07 -5.95
CA ALA A 61 11.37 -2.97 -4.55
C ALA A 61 10.88 -4.31 -3.98
N ASP A 62 11.29 -4.61 -2.74
CA ASP A 62 10.95 -5.84 -2.03
C ASP A 62 9.95 -5.55 -0.91
N TRP A 63 8.90 -6.37 -0.80
CA TRP A 63 7.97 -6.34 0.32
C TRP A 63 7.82 -7.70 0.99
N GLU A 64 7.63 -7.67 2.30
CA GLU A 64 7.45 -8.84 3.14
C GLU A 64 6.33 -8.59 4.14
N ILE A 65 5.31 -9.46 4.13
CA ILE A 65 4.19 -9.42 5.07
C ILE A 65 4.20 -10.71 5.88
N GLU A 66 4.56 -10.58 7.16
CA GLU A 66 4.51 -11.64 8.14
C GLU A 66 3.13 -11.67 8.83
N ASP A 67 2.74 -12.85 9.31
CA ASP A 67 1.53 -13.06 10.11
C ASP A 67 0.22 -12.57 9.44
N ALA A 68 0.11 -12.72 8.12
CA ALA A 68 -1.15 -12.58 7.40
C ALA A 68 -2.02 -13.83 7.61
N SER A 69 -3.20 -13.69 8.21
CA SER A 69 -4.12 -14.82 8.42
C SER A 69 -4.99 -15.14 7.21
N ARG A 70 -5.32 -14.12 6.44
CA ARG A 70 -6.26 -14.22 5.33
C ARG A 70 -5.83 -13.31 4.20
N VAL A 71 -5.79 -13.87 3.00
CA VAL A 71 -5.59 -13.16 1.75
C VAL A 71 -6.79 -13.44 0.85
N GLU A 72 -7.45 -12.40 0.38
CA GLU A 72 -8.61 -12.51 -0.50
C GLU A 72 -8.31 -11.84 -1.84
N ASN A 73 -8.64 -12.52 -2.94
CA ASN A 73 -8.66 -11.89 -4.25
C ASN A 73 -9.94 -11.05 -4.35
N ILE A 74 -9.80 -9.76 -4.64
CA ILE A 74 -10.93 -8.83 -4.68
C ILE A 74 -11.26 -8.39 -6.11
N GLU A 75 -10.25 -8.27 -6.98
CA GLU A 75 -10.39 -7.89 -8.39
C GLU A 75 -9.26 -8.52 -9.22
N GLU A 76 -9.28 -8.31 -10.53
CA GLU A 76 -8.19 -8.71 -11.44
C GLU A 76 -6.88 -8.05 -10.96
N ASP A 77 -5.88 -8.90 -10.68
CA ASP A 77 -4.57 -8.51 -10.15
C ASP A 77 -4.60 -7.71 -8.84
N ARG A 78 -5.68 -7.81 -8.03
CA ARG A 78 -5.75 -7.18 -6.70
C ARG A 78 -6.10 -8.16 -5.60
N PHE A 79 -5.48 -7.95 -4.45
CA PHE A 79 -5.71 -8.75 -3.26
C PHE A 79 -5.76 -7.88 -2.01
N ILE A 80 -6.46 -8.35 -1.00
CA ILE A 80 -6.48 -7.75 0.34
C ILE A 80 -5.90 -8.74 1.33
N MET A 81 -5.02 -8.26 2.21
CA MET A 81 -4.38 -9.04 3.27
C MET A 81 -4.86 -8.54 4.62
N TYR A 82 -5.22 -9.48 5.49
CA TYR A 82 -5.66 -9.23 6.86
C TYR A 82 -4.66 -9.81 7.87
N PRO A 83 -4.42 -9.12 8.99
CA PRO A 83 -3.51 -9.57 10.03
C PRO A 83 -4.04 -10.83 10.72
N ALA A 84 -3.14 -11.59 11.35
CA ALA A 84 -3.49 -12.67 12.25
C ALA A 84 -3.97 -12.17 13.62
N GLY A 85 -3.39 -11.08 14.12
CA GLY A 85 -3.92 -10.33 15.26
C GLY A 85 -4.95 -9.28 14.83
N GLU A 86 -5.16 -8.27 15.68
CA GLU A 86 -6.11 -7.19 15.37
C GLU A 86 -5.62 -6.24 14.27
N TYR A 87 -4.30 -6.00 14.22
CA TYR A 87 -3.69 -5.05 13.29
C TYR A 87 -2.31 -5.51 12.82
N PHE A 88 -1.87 -4.99 11.68
CA PHE A 88 -0.47 -4.96 11.30
C PHE A 88 0.23 -3.71 11.88
N THR A 89 1.53 -3.85 12.06
CA THR A 89 2.49 -2.75 12.08
C THR A 89 3.34 -2.84 10.82
N CYS A 90 3.50 -1.74 10.10
CA CYS A 90 4.27 -1.68 8.86
C CYS A 90 5.39 -0.65 8.95
N GLU A 91 6.60 -1.07 8.61
CA GLU A 91 7.75 -0.20 8.35
C GLU A 91 7.98 -0.11 6.85
N ILE A 92 8.11 1.12 6.37
CA ILE A 92 8.24 1.45 4.96
C ILE A 92 9.49 2.30 4.86
N GLU A 93 10.53 1.76 4.24
CA GLU A 93 11.82 2.43 4.10
C GLU A 93 11.91 3.12 2.73
N GLU A 94 12.46 4.33 2.71
CA GLU A 94 12.84 4.98 1.44
C GLU A 94 14.08 4.29 0.87
N GLY A 95 14.09 4.06 -0.45
CA GLY A 95 15.28 3.61 -1.15
C GLY A 95 16.39 4.68 -1.13
N SER A 96 17.65 4.24 -1.22
CA SER A 96 18.79 5.17 -1.18
C SER A 96 18.94 6.01 -2.48
N GLU A 97 19.59 7.19 -2.42
CA GLU A 97 19.73 8.06 -3.61
C GLU A 97 20.34 7.30 -4.82
N GLY A 98 19.56 7.18 -5.90
CA GLY A 98 19.95 6.51 -7.14
C GLY A 98 19.57 5.03 -7.21
N VAL A 99 19.06 4.44 -6.12
CA VAL A 99 18.49 3.11 -6.06
C VAL A 99 17.13 3.23 -5.36
N ARG A 100 16.05 3.14 -6.13
CA ARG A 100 14.73 3.08 -5.52
C ARG A 100 14.52 1.63 -5.01
N ASP A 101 15.18 1.24 -3.93
CA ASP A 101 15.06 -0.05 -3.25
C ASP A 101 14.29 0.08 -1.92
N GLY A 102 13.28 0.94 -1.90
CA GLY A 102 12.42 1.04 -0.73
C GLY A 102 11.82 -0.33 -0.40
N SER A 103 11.76 -0.66 0.89
CA SER A 103 11.21 -1.94 1.33
C SER A 103 10.00 -1.74 2.23
N VAL A 104 9.06 -2.69 2.15
CA VAL A 104 7.91 -2.74 3.07
C VAL A 104 8.02 -3.99 3.91
N ARG A 105 7.97 -3.82 5.23
CA ARG A 105 7.88 -4.93 6.18
C ARG A 105 6.69 -4.74 7.07
N CYS A 106 5.74 -5.67 7.03
CA CYS A 106 4.61 -5.66 7.95
C CYS A 106 4.58 -6.94 8.77
N TRP A 107 4.17 -6.84 10.02
CA TRP A 107 3.94 -7.97 10.91
C TRP A 107 2.74 -7.69 11.81
N SER A 108 2.14 -8.74 12.35
CA SER A 108 1.07 -8.63 13.34
C SER A 108 1.57 -9.20 14.67
N GLU A 109 1.35 -8.50 15.78
CA GLU A 109 1.63 -9.11 17.08
C GLU A 109 0.63 -10.24 17.31
N SER A 110 1.15 -11.45 17.42
CA SER A 110 0.35 -12.62 17.81
C SER A 110 -0.04 -12.47 19.29
N GLU A 111 -1.32 -12.54 19.62
CA GLU A 111 -1.77 -12.78 21.00
C GLU A 111 -1.47 -14.23 21.45
#